data_AF-A0AAW6M3J7-F1
#
_entry.id   AF-A0AAW6M3J7-F1
#
_cell.length_a   1.000
_cell.length_b   1.000
_cell.length_c   1.000
_cell.angle_alpha   90.00
_cell.angle_beta   90.00
_cell.angle_gamma   90.00
#
_symmetry.space_group_name_H-M   'P 1'
#
loop_
_entity.id
_entity.type
_entity.pdbx_description
1 polymer ?
#
loop_
_entity_poly.entity_id
_entity_poly.type
_entity_poly.pdbx_seq_one_letter_code
_entity_poly.pdbx_strand_id
1 'polypeptide(L)'
;MKIAKIILLFLALLLTNCSGELEQEYGLMPPAPGQVTFLLGLQEDDTSAIQTRNGEPEQIARMWYAIANDRGEMLKPLYQKLEADFSKLTIEGLGYGDYTVVFLATTNPESKATINEPEQLSDIWLLNQVAKAPLDDVYFYKKIEVHIGKEQTAESQIVTLERCVGKVDIDLHVSSDYMWRFIRKIDITFDDTEGIYAGLSANGEYSGTESIESYDITENRSFYSLPSKKALSGFVTIESNRSDGTSFVHKYRFSNCKIEAGRISHISIDYRHPESLDGLLYIREEDFSRFRTDTMFLANEPRDIFYNSKHRSFYVNAPLQVSISDEHQLLVKFFSPIAIHDVTILCRFNKISTEFLELAHFDLIYPFMEATFPLPVVSSDRTFTTSSGRKIVIPAQPELSGDDVTLVIRTEDPYMKKIEQIDSRWFIRFSAYSADNGHAYWRHMNPLLCRHGVALATNMAFMFSSEEFNTEMNKYEGKLKDNGGNAINLDALRQRIRSHGGLVLGRVSGVGGLGGGTTYGLADYCYTGVYFDATPLGSNPHNYARQAMFHEYGHCLGYNHSSTMTYGDQWTVLCATVFVNMGQEDKLPVSSKDVIANLPM
;
A
#
# COMPACT_ATOMS: atom_id res chain seq x y z
N MET A 1 -31.53 -49.24 -14.15
CA MET A 1 -32.96 -48.88 -13.93
C MET A 1 -32.98 -47.48 -13.33
N LYS A 2 -33.71 -46.47 -13.80
CA LYS A 2 -34.42 -46.21 -15.09
C LYS A 2 -34.12 -44.71 -15.39
N ILE A 3 -33.60 -44.33 -16.58
CA ILE A 3 -34.35 -43.75 -17.72
C ILE A 3 -35.09 -42.44 -17.30
N ALA A 4 -34.87 -41.24 -17.86
CA ALA A 4 -34.16 -40.72 -19.06
C ALA A 4 -33.82 -39.20 -18.87
N LYS A 5 -33.25 -38.34 -19.76
CA LYS A 5 -32.72 -38.32 -21.16
C LYS A 5 -31.71 -37.11 -21.26
N ILE A 6 -30.66 -37.05 -22.11
CA ILE A 6 -30.56 -36.49 -23.50
C ILE A 6 -31.06 -35.03 -23.65
N ILE A 7 -30.31 -34.03 -24.19
CA ILE A 7 -28.89 -33.97 -24.63
C ILE A 7 -28.40 -32.50 -24.84
N LEU A 8 -27.07 -32.33 -24.99
CA LEU A 8 -26.24 -31.33 -25.73
C LEU A 8 -26.94 -30.35 -26.73
N LEU A 9 -26.39 -29.18 -27.13
CA LEU A 9 -25.02 -28.61 -27.06
C LEU A 9 -25.04 -27.04 -27.09
N PHE A 10 -23.90 -26.40 -26.77
CA PHE A 10 -23.60 -24.98 -26.98
C PHE A 10 -23.82 -24.44 -28.42
N LEU A 11 -24.25 -23.18 -28.52
CA LEU A 11 -23.54 -22.14 -29.30
C LEU A 11 -23.83 -20.74 -28.71
N ALA A 12 -22.96 -19.76 -28.98
CA ALA A 12 -23.05 -18.40 -28.43
C ALA A 12 -23.31 -17.34 -29.53
N LEU A 13 -23.91 -16.21 -29.17
CA LEU A 13 -23.71 -14.90 -29.84
C LEU A 13 -24.21 -13.73 -28.98
N LEU A 14 -23.87 -12.51 -29.40
CA LEU A 14 -24.01 -11.26 -28.64
C LEU A 14 -25.16 -10.37 -29.14
N LEU A 15 -25.80 -9.69 -28.17
CA LEU A 15 -26.31 -8.30 -28.19
C LEU A 15 -27.23 -7.78 -29.32
N THR A 16 -28.12 -6.86 -28.90
CA THR A 16 -29.11 -6.10 -29.71
C THR A 16 -30.30 -6.91 -30.25
N ASN A 17 -31.53 -6.39 -30.34
CA ASN A 17 -32.03 -5.05 -29.99
C ASN A 17 -33.48 -5.12 -29.43
N CYS A 18 -34.00 -4.02 -28.89
CA CYS A 18 -35.30 -3.94 -28.21
C CYS A 18 -36.53 -4.12 -29.13
N SER A 19 -37.56 -4.85 -28.67
CA SER A 19 -38.98 -4.43 -28.77
C SER A 19 -39.95 -5.42 -28.09
N GLY A 20 -40.85 -4.92 -27.24
CA GLY A 20 -42.03 -5.65 -26.74
C GLY A 20 -41.78 -6.62 -25.57
N GLU A 21 -42.72 -6.85 -24.64
CA GLU A 21 -43.98 -6.15 -24.31
C GLU A 21 -44.16 -6.17 -22.78
N LEU A 22 -45.03 -5.30 -22.22
CA LEU A 22 -45.36 -5.35 -20.80
C LEU A 22 -46.45 -6.41 -20.54
N GLU A 23 -46.17 -7.35 -19.65
CA GLU A 23 -47.23 -7.97 -18.84
C GLU A 23 -47.18 -7.41 -17.42
N GLN A 24 -48.27 -6.78 -17.00
CA GLN A 24 -48.49 -6.26 -15.65
C GLN A 24 -49.45 -7.20 -14.90
N GLU A 25 -48.96 -7.96 -13.93
CA GLU A 25 -49.83 -8.45 -12.85
C GLU A 25 -49.82 -7.44 -11.70
N TYR A 26 -50.81 -6.55 -11.70
CA TYR A 26 -50.95 -5.52 -10.68
C TYR A 26 -51.52 -6.08 -9.37
N GLY A 27 -50.63 -6.30 -8.40
CA GLY A 27 -50.97 -6.36 -6.97
C GLY A 27 -51.22 -4.97 -6.36
N LEU A 28 -51.84 -4.03 -7.08
CA LEU A 28 -52.11 -2.68 -6.59
C LEU A 28 -53.46 -2.60 -5.87
N MET A 29 -53.43 -2.27 -4.57
CA MET A 29 -54.48 -1.42 -4.02
C MET A 29 -54.38 -0.04 -4.68
N PRO A 30 -55.50 0.65 -4.99
CA PRO A 30 -55.43 2.05 -5.39
C PRO A 30 -54.81 2.87 -4.24
N PRO A 31 -54.00 3.91 -4.54
CA PRO A 31 -53.41 4.73 -3.51
C PRO A 31 -54.50 5.38 -2.64
N ALA A 32 -54.31 5.38 -1.32
CA ALA A 32 -55.19 6.09 -0.42
C ALA A 32 -55.14 7.61 -0.69
N PRO A 33 -56.26 8.34 -0.57
CA PRO A 33 -56.25 9.80 -0.65
C PRO A 33 -55.33 10.36 0.46
N GLY A 34 -54.45 11.30 0.11
CA GLY A 34 -53.42 11.81 1.02
C GLY A 34 -52.18 10.92 1.18
N GLN A 35 -51.84 10.09 0.17
CA GLN A 35 -50.53 9.40 0.10
C GLN A 35 -49.44 10.33 -0.44
N VAL A 36 -48.30 10.40 0.26
CA VAL A 36 -47.07 11.07 -0.22
C VAL A 36 -45.87 10.13 -0.10
N THR A 37 -45.06 10.07 -1.14
CA THR A 37 -43.76 9.38 -1.19
C THR A 37 -42.64 10.41 -1.23
N PHE A 38 -41.58 10.15 -0.46
CA PHE A 38 -40.30 10.85 -0.56
C PHE A 38 -39.23 9.86 -0.97
N LEU A 39 -38.50 10.17 -2.04
CA LEU A 39 -37.31 9.45 -2.50
C LEU A 39 -36.09 10.19 -1.96
N LEU A 40 -35.30 9.53 -1.11
CA LEU A 40 -34.34 10.15 -0.22
C LEU A 40 -32.91 9.89 -0.71
N GLY A 41 -32.06 10.92 -0.64
CA GLY A 41 -30.63 10.81 -0.95
C GLY A 41 -29.83 11.88 -0.23
N LEU A 42 -28.51 11.71 -0.22
CA LEU A 42 -27.58 12.71 0.32
C LEU A 42 -27.13 13.68 -0.79
N GLN A 43 -26.71 14.88 -0.40
CA GLN A 43 -26.08 15.83 -1.31
C GLN A 43 -24.67 15.34 -1.71
N GLU A 44 -24.39 15.27 -3.01
CA GLU A 44 -23.03 14.99 -3.51
C GLU A 44 -22.09 16.17 -3.24
N ASP A 45 -20.82 15.87 -2.94
CA ASP A 45 -19.86 16.88 -2.44
C ASP A 45 -19.21 17.69 -3.58
N ASP A 46 -19.95 18.66 -4.14
CA ASP A 46 -19.46 19.58 -5.19
C ASP A 46 -18.17 20.35 -4.81
N THR A 47 -17.83 20.42 -3.51
CA THR A 47 -16.59 21.00 -3.00
C THR A 47 -15.36 20.10 -3.13
N SER A 48 -15.51 18.81 -3.47
CA SER A 48 -14.44 17.81 -3.54
C SER A 48 -13.57 17.90 -4.81
N ALA A 49 -13.01 19.10 -5.08
CA ALA A 49 -12.18 19.39 -6.25
C ALA A 49 -10.77 18.71 -6.27
N ILE A 50 -10.56 17.66 -5.46
CA ILE A 50 -9.61 16.57 -5.72
C ILE A 50 -10.35 15.26 -5.40
N GLN A 51 -10.74 14.51 -6.45
CA GLN A 51 -11.27 13.16 -6.28
C GLN A 51 -10.15 12.18 -5.87
N THR A 52 -10.23 11.61 -4.67
CA THR A 52 -9.57 10.33 -4.39
C THR A 52 -10.31 9.24 -5.16
N ARG A 53 -9.59 8.58 -6.08
CA ARG A 53 -10.19 7.90 -7.24
C ARG A 53 -10.99 6.61 -6.98
N ASN A 54 -11.24 6.27 -5.71
CA ASN A 54 -11.79 5.00 -5.21
C ASN A 54 -12.81 5.16 -4.05
N GLY A 55 -13.35 6.36 -3.80
CA GLY A 55 -14.38 6.52 -2.76
C GLY A 55 -15.69 5.84 -3.16
N GLU A 56 -16.22 4.95 -2.32
CA GLU A 56 -17.63 4.56 -2.41
C GLU A 56 -18.54 5.74 -1.99
N PRO A 57 -19.74 5.88 -2.58
CA PRO A 57 -20.65 6.98 -2.22
C PRO A 57 -21.09 6.89 -0.75
N GLU A 58 -21.25 8.03 -0.09
CA GLU A 58 -21.73 8.09 1.29
C GLU A 58 -23.14 7.48 1.41
N GLN A 59 -23.28 6.45 2.25
CA GLN A 59 -24.56 5.76 2.48
C GLN A 59 -25.15 6.13 3.84
N ILE A 60 -26.47 6.28 3.89
CA ILE A 60 -27.20 6.55 5.13
C ILE A 60 -27.13 5.30 6.02
N ALA A 61 -26.54 5.43 7.21
CA ALA A 61 -26.50 4.34 8.18
C ALA A 61 -27.69 4.38 9.15
N ARG A 62 -28.15 5.59 9.50
CA ARG A 62 -29.32 5.84 10.38
C ARG A 62 -30.07 7.08 9.90
N MET A 63 -31.40 7.02 9.97
CA MET A 63 -32.29 8.12 9.63
C MET A 63 -33.44 8.25 10.63
N TRP A 64 -33.87 9.49 10.86
CA TRP A 64 -35.05 9.87 11.60
C TRP A 64 -35.87 10.84 10.74
N TYR A 65 -37.19 10.80 10.92
CA TYR A 65 -38.09 11.79 10.34
C TYR A 65 -39.17 12.15 11.36
N ALA A 66 -39.72 13.36 11.22
CA ALA A 66 -40.85 13.82 12.00
C ALA A 66 -41.79 14.64 11.10
N ILE A 67 -43.06 14.71 11.49
CA ILE A 67 -44.14 15.31 10.69
C ILE A 67 -44.92 16.22 11.61
N ALA A 68 -45.14 17.46 11.21
CA ALA A 68 -45.87 18.47 11.98
C ALA A 68 -47.05 19.03 11.18
N ASN A 69 -48.07 19.52 11.89
CA ASN A 69 -49.21 20.23 11.29
C ASN A 69 -48.91 21.72 11.03
N ASP A 70 -49.93 22.45 10.58
CA ASP A 70 -49.95 23.90 10.34
C ASP A 70 -49.55 24.78 11.54
N ARG A 71 -49.46 24.20 12.75
CA ARG A 71 -49.07 24.86 14.00
C ARG A 71 -47.67 24.48 14.48
N GLY A 72 -47.03 23.50 13.82
CA GLY A 72 -45.75 22.92 14.24
C GLY A 72 -45.87 21.79 15.28
N GLU A 73 -47.08 21.36 15.63
CA GLU A 73 -47.32 20.26 16.58
C GLU A 73 -47.02 18.92 15.89
N MET A 74 -46.19 18.08 16.51
CA MET A 74 -45.74 16.81 15.93
C MET A 74 -46.85 15.75 15.97
N LEU A 75 -47.02 15.03 14.86
CA LEU A 75 -48.07 14.04 14.65
C LEU A 75 -47.52 12.73 14.07
N LYS A 76 -48.18 11.63 14.42
CA LYS A 76 -47.85 10.28 13.94
C LYS A 76 -49.00 9.81 13.03
N PRO A 77 -48.81 9.78 11.69
CA PRO A 77 -49.82 9.30 10.75
C PRO A 77 -50.24 7.86 11.03
N LEU A 78 -51.42 7.51 10.54
CA LEU A 78 -52.01 6.18 10.73
C LEU A 78 -51.25 5.08 9.96
N TYR A 79 -50.55 5.45 8.88
CA TYR A 79 -49.59 4.60 8.20
C TYR A 79 -48.36 5.41 7.74
N GLN A 80 -47.18 4.89 8.06
CA GLN A 80 -45.89 5.40 7.60
C GLN A 80 -44.91 4.23 7.43
N LYS A 81 -44.14 4.22 6.34
CA LYS A 81 -43.14 3.19 6.04
C LYS A 81 -41.88 3.82 5.46
N LEU A 82 -40.78 3.75 6.21
CA LEU A 82 -39.42 3.98 5.72
C LEU A 82 -38.86 2.62 5.24
N GLU A 83 -38.27 2.57 4.05
CA GLU A 83 -37.60 1.36 3.56
C GLU A 83 -36.29 1.09 4.32
N ALA A 84 -35.86 -0.17 4.37
CA ALA A 84 -34.72 -0.61 5.19
C ALA A 84 -33.35 -0.13 4.69
N ASP A 85 -33.28 0.40 3.46
CA ASP A 85 -32.12 1.07 2.86
C ASP A 85 -32.17 2.61 2.99
N PHE A 86 -33.18 3.12 3.70
CA PHE A 86 -33.50 4.56 3.85
C PHE A 86 -33.76 5.32 2.54
N SER A 87 -33.88 4.63 1.39
CA SER A 87 -34.05 5.26 0.07
C SER A 87 -35.42 5.89 -0.16
N LYS A 88 -36.42 5.47 0.62
CA LYS A 88 -37.82 5.88 0.44
C LYS A 88 -38.61 5.91 1.73
N LEU A 89 -39.36 7.00 1.94
CA LEU A 89 -40.42 7.12 2.94
C LEU A 89 -41.78 7.21 2.23
N THR A 90 -42.77 6.45 2.69
CA THR A 90 -44.17 6.54 2.25
C THR A 90 -45.05 6.87 3.46
N ILE A 91 -45.93 7.85 3.34
CA ILE A 91 -46.88 8.26 4.37
C ILE A 91 -48.28 8.25 3.77
N GLU A 92 -49.28 7.76 4.52
CA GLU A 92 -50.68 7.69 4.10
C GLU A 92 -51.64 8.14 5.20
N GLY A 93 -52.82 8.62 4.79
CA GLY A 93 -53.87 9.03 5.73
C GLY A 93 -53.64 10.40 6.37
N LEU A 94 -52.83 11.27 5.75
CA LEU A 94 -52.84 12.69 6.08
C LEU A 94 -54.20 13.31 5.71
N GLY A 95 -54.67 14.25 6.53
CA GLY A 95 -55.87 15.03 6.25
C GLY A 95 -55.60 16.08 5.16
N TYR A 96 -56.63 16.84 4.79
CA TYR A 96 -56.41 18.05 3.99
C TYR A 96 -55.78 19.14 4.86
N GLY A 97 -54.77 19.84 4.36
CA GLY A 97 -54.04 20.86 5.10
C GLY A 97 -52.58 20.99 4.69
N ASP A 98 -51.87 21.87 5.39
CA ASP A 98 -50.44 22.09 5.24
C ASP A 98 -49.68 21.33 6.35
N TYR A 99 -48.55 20.72 5.98
CA TYR A 99 -47.73 19.90 6.85
C TYR A 99 -46.24 20.19 6.61
N THR A 100 -45.44 20.15 7.67
CA THR A 100 -43.99 20.11 7.55
C THR A 100 -43.51 18.67 7.73
N VAL A 101 -42.67 18.17 6.82
CA VAL A 101 -41.91 16.93 7.02
C VAL A 101 -40.43 17.27 7.17
N VAL A 102 -39.82 16.78 8.24
CA VAL A 102 -38.41 17.03 8.56
C VAL A 102 -37.64 15.72 8.61
N PHE A 103 -36.41 15.75 8.10
CA PHE A 103 -35.51 14.59 7.99
C PHE A 103 -34.18 14.89 8.66
N LEU A 104 -33.64 13.90 9.37
CA LEU A 104 -32.29 13.90 9.94
C LEU A 104 -31.63 12.56 9.60
N ALA A 105 -30.37 12.57 9.18
CA ALA A 105 -29.63 11.34 8.87
C ALA A 105 -28.14 11.44 9.25
N THR A 106 -27.50 10.28 9.41
CA THR A 106 -26.05 10.16 9.60
C THR A 106 -25.48 8.95 8.86
N THR A 107 -24.21 9.06 8.45
CA THR A 107 -23.40 7.97 7.89
C THR A 107 -22.75 7.09 8.95
N ASN A 108 -22.72 7.52 10.23
CA ASN A 108 -22.15 6.72 11.32
C ASN A 108 -23.23 5.92 12.09
N PRO A 109 -23.23 4.57 12.03
CA PRO A 109 -24.17 3.77 12.82
C PRO A 109 -23.96 3.93 14.34
N GLU A 110 -22.72 4.15 14.78
CA GLU A 110 -22.34 4.27 16.21
C GLU A 110 -22.28 5.72 16.71
N SER A 111 -22.86 6.67 15.96
CA SER A 111 -22.87 8.10 16.33
C SER A 111 -23.33 8.32 17.78
N LYS A 112 -22.61 9.20 18.49
CA LYS A 112 -22.76 9.46 19.93
C LYS A 112 -23.68 10.64 20.27
N ALA A 113 -24.09 11.41 19.28
CA ALA A 113 -25.02 12.52 19.46
C ALA A 113 -26.37 12.07 20.02
N THR A 114 -27.01 12.92 20.83
CA THR A 114 -28.37 12.64 21.32
C THR A 114 -29.39 13.10 20.29
N ILE A 115 -30.20 12.16 19.81
CA ILE A 115 -31.39 12.45 19.00
C ILE A 115 -32.61 12.35 19.91
N ASN A 116 -33.28 13.48 20.12
CA ASN A 116 -34.53 13.55 20.89
C ASN A 116 -35.73 13.15 20.02
N GLU A 117 -36.86 12.86 20.64
CA GLU A 117 -38.16 12.81 19.95
C GLU A 117 -38.86 14.16 20.17
N PRO A 118 -39.06 15.01 19.13
CA PRO A 118 -39.68 16.33 19.29
C PRO A 118 -41.20 16.23 19.46
N GLU A 119 -41.79 17.13 20.24
CA GLU A 119 -43.24 17.34 20.32
C GLU A 119 -43.69 18.57 19.48
N GLN A 120 -42.77 19.50 19.23
CA GLN A 120 -42.94 20.71 18.42
C GLN A 120 -41.78 20.89 17.43
N LEU A 121 -42.01 21.61 16.32
CA LEU A 121 -40.95 22.04 15.41
C LEU A 121 -39.83 22.85 16.09
N SER A 122 -40.14 23.59 17.17
CA SER A 122 -39.16 24.35 17.94
C SER A 122 -38.17 23.50 18.74
N ASP A 123 -38.46 22.23 18.97
CA ASP A 123 -37.71 21.41 19.93
C ASP A 123 -36.35 20.99 19.38
N ILE A 124 -35.35 20.95 20.26
CA ILE A 124 -33.99 20.52 19.91
C ILE A 124 -34.03 19.04 19.52
N TRP A 125 -33.75 18.74 18.25
CA TRP A 125 -33.85 17.40 17.70
C TRP A 125 -32.50 16.66 17.75
N LEU A 126 -31.43 17.31 17.27
CA LEU A 126 -30.05 16.87 17.38
C LEU A 126 -29.35 17.70 18.47
N LEU A 127 -28.69 17.03 19.42
CA LEU A 127 -27.99 17.66 20.53
C LEU A 127 -26.60 17.03 20.73
N ASN A 128 -25.55 17.87 20.73
CA ASN A 128 -24.27 17.48 21.30
C ASN A 128 -24.39 17.43 22.83
N GLN A 129 -24.07 16.28 23.43
CA GLN A 129 -23.94 16.13 24.89
C GLN A 129 -22.49 15.87 25.34
N VAL A 130 -21.53 15.84 24.40
CA VAL A 130 -20.11 15.63 24.71
C VAL A 130 -19.50 16.95 25.17
N ALA A 131 -19.72 17.26 26.45
CA ALA A 131 -19.32 18.54 27.05
C ALA A 131 -17.86 18.89 26.74
N LYS A 132 -17.63 20.12 26.24
CA LYS A 132 -16.31 20.68 25.90
C LYS A 132 -15.61 20.03 24.69
N ALA A 133 -16.34 19.27 23.88
CA ALA A 133 -15.85 18.62 22.66
C ALA A 133 -16.77 18.93 21.46
N PRO A 134 -16.27 18.83 20.21
CA PRO A 134 -17.10 18.86 19.02
C PRO A 134 -18.08 17.67 18.98
N LEU A 135 -19.05 17.75 18.06
CA LEU A 135 -19.98 16.66 17.76
C LEU A 135 -19.25 15.43 17.17
N ASP A 136 -18.25 15.70 16.32
CA ASP A 136 -17.45 14.78 15.49
C ASP A 136 -18.19 13.62 14.81
N ASP A 137 -19.44 13.87 14.41
CA ASP A 137 -20.27 12.96 13.61
C ASP A 137 -20.86 13.73 12.41
N VAL A 138 -20.93 13.08 11.25
CA VAL A 138 -21.52 13.67 10.04
C VAL A 138 -23.04 13.58 10.13
N TYR A 139 -23.72 14.72 10.07
CA TYR A 139 -25.17 14.83 10.09
C TYR A 139 -25.73 15.62 8.91
N PHE A 140 -26.86 15.13 8.39
CA PHE A 140 -27.60 15.70 7.27
C PHE A 140 -29.03 16.02 7.72
N TYR A 141 -29.58 17.11 7.21
CA TYR A 141 -30.92 17.60 7.53
C TYR A 141 -31.68 17.99 6.26
N LYS A 142 -33.01 17.91 6.30
CA LYS A 142 -33.87 18.60 5.34
C LYS A 142 -35.23 18.96 5.95
N LYS A 143 -35.71 20.16 5.65
CA LYS A 143 -37.12 20.58 5.84
C LYS A 143 -37.84 20.57 4.51
N ILE A 144 -39.03 20.00 4.46
CA ILE A 144 -39.94 20.00 3.31
C ILE A 144 -41.32 20.45 3.77
N GLU A 145 -41.92 21.42 3.09
CA GLU A 145 -43.33 21.81 3.31
C GLU A 145 -44.21 21.05 2.30
N VAL A 146 -45.35 20.54 2.74
CA VAL A 146 -46.21 19.60 2.01
C VAL A 146 -47.66 20.07 2.11
N HIS A 147 -48.33 20.23 0.97
CA HIS A 147 -49.75 20.55 0.92
C HIS A 147 -50.57 19.32 0.52
N ILE A 148 -51.66 19.05 1.25
CA ILE A 148 -52.63 17.99 0.94
C ILE A 148 -53.99 18.62 0.59
N GLY A 149 -54.31 18.61 -0.70
CA GLY A 149 -55.57 19.07 -1.27
C GLY A 149 -56.67 18.00 -1.23
N LYS A 150 -57.93 18.45 -1.35
CA LYS A 150 -59.14 17.62 -1.14
C LYS A 150 -59.36 16.51 -2.17
N GLU A 151 -58.69 16.57 -3.33
CA GLU A 151 -58.79 15.59 -4.42
C GLU A 151 -57.39 15.12 -4.88
N GLN A 152 -56.38 15.23 -4.02
CA GLN A 152 -54.99 14.94 -4.38
C GLN A 152 -54.73 13.45 -4.55
N THR A 153 -54.27 13.08 -5.75
CA THR A 153 -53.69 11.77 -6.07
C THR A 153 -52.33 11.62 -5.40
N ALA A 154 -51.85 10.37 -5.26
CA ALA A 154 -50.53 10.09 -4.71
C ALA A 154 -49.42 10.91 -5.38
N GLU A 155 -48.56 11.51 -4.55
CA GLU A 155 -47.43 12.33 -4.99
C GLU A 155 -46.09 11.67 -4.63
N SER A 156 -45.06 11.94 -5.43
CA SER A 156 -43.68 11.51 -5.14
C SER A 156 -42.73 12.70 -5.31
N GLN A 157 -42.00 13.03 -4.25
CA GLN A 157 -40.99 14.09 -4.24
C GLN A 157 -39.59 13.49 -4.09
N ILE A 158 -38.57 14.16 -4.64
CA ILE A 158 -37.16 13.81 -4.43
C ILE A 158 -36.60 14.74 -3.36
N VAL A 159 -35.97 14.19 -2.34
CA VAL A 159 -35.46 14.90 -1.17
C VAL A 159 -33.97 14.62 -1.02
N THR A 160 -33.16 15.61 -1.40
CA THR A 160 -31.73 15.63 -1.11
C THR A 160 -31.52 16.23 0.28
N LEU A 161 -30.91 15.48 1.19
CA LEU A 161 -30.52 15.95 2.52
C LEU A 161 -29.14 16.62 2.47
N GLU A 162 -29.02 17.78 3.13
CA GLU A 162 -27.84 18.65 3.09
C GLU A 162 -27.12 18.56 4.44
N ARG A 163 -25.77 18.64 4.48
CA ARG A 163 -25.04 18.51 5.76
C ARG A 163 -25.35 19.69 6.68
N CYS A 164 -25.90 19.41 7.87
CA CYS A 164 -26.20 20.42 8.88
C CYS A 164 -25.04 20.71 9.83
N VAL A 165 -23.92 19.98 9.67
CA VAL A 165 -22.63 20.22 10.33
C VAL A 165 -21.65 20.90 9.37
N GLY A 166 -20.67 21.60 9.92
CA GLY A 166 -19.47 22.03 9.22
C GLY A 166 -18.28 21.16 9.60
N LYS A 167 -17.34 21.01 8.66
CA LYS A 167 -16.05 20.35 8.90
C LYS A 167 -14.98 21.39 9.21
N VAL A 168 -14.00 21.05 10.03
CA VAL A 168 -12.77 21.83 10.24
C VAL A 168 -11.59 20.95 9.92
N ASP A 169 -10.75 21.35 8.97
CA ASP A 169 -9.54 20.64 8.52
C ASP A 169 -8.28 21.43 8.91
N ILE A 170 -7.23 20.74 9.36
CA ILE A 170 -5.95 21.33 9.74
C ILE A 170 -4.89 21.04 8.67
N ASP A 171 -4.63 22.02 7.81
CA ASP A 171 -3.63 21.92 6.75
C ASP A 171 -2.22 22.13 7.33
N LEU A 172 -1.63 21.07 7.85
CA LEU A 172 -0.30 21.10 8.45
C LEU A 172 0.79 21.01 7.36
N HIS A 173 1.40 22.14 7.03
CA HIS A 173 2.55 22.19 6.13
C HIS A 173 3.82 21.73 6.85
N VAL A 174 4.45 20.67 6.36
CA VAL A 174 5.73 20.15 6.89
C VAL A 174 6.88 20.42 5.90
N SER A 175 8.11 20.56 6.40
CA SER A 175 9.28 20.82 5.53
C SER A 175 9.72 19.60 4.69
N SER A 176 9.19 18.41 4.99
CA SER A 176 9.32 17.15 4.24
C SER A 176 8.45 16.08 4.92
N ASP A 177 8.06 15.02 4.21
CA ASP A 177 7.22 13.93 4.78
C ASP A 177 7.86 13.24 6.00
N TYR A 178 9.20 13.22 6.05
CA TYR A 178 10.00 12.81 7.20
C TYR A 178 9.57 13.44 8.53
N MET A 179 9.14 14.71 8.51
CA MET A 179 8.75 15.45 9.72
C MET A 179 7.54 14.85 10.43
N TRP A 180 6.66 14.13 9.73
CA TRP A 180 5.47 13.52 10.34
C TRP A 180 5.84 12.51 11.44
N ARG A 181 7.02 11.89 11.39
CA ARG A 181 7.49 10.93 12.40
C ARG A 181 7.64 11.54 13.80
N PHE A 182 7.86 12.85 13.87
CA PHE A 182 8.15 13.56 15.11
C PHE A 182 6.88 13.94 15.86
N ILE A 183 5.76 14.09 15.16
CA ILE A 183 4.47 14.49 15.73
C ILE A 183 3.90 13.32 16.54
N ARG A 184 3.53 13.58 17.80
CA ARG A 184 2.97 12.59 18.73
C ARG A 184 1.54 12.89 19.16
N LYS A 185 1.16 14.17 19.20
CA LYS A 185 -0.22 14.60 19.44
C LYS A 185 -0.54 15.92 18.75
N ILE A 186 -1.78 16.10 18.31
CA ILE A 186 -2.35 17.35 17.81
C ILE A 186 -3.68 17.59 18.56
N ASP A 187 -3.71 18.57 19.45
CA ASP A 187 -4.94 19.06 20.08
C ASP A 187 -5.41 20.37 19.44
N ILE A 188 -6.72 20.58 19.33
CA ILE A 188 -7.31 21.91 19.09
C ILE A 188 -8.04 22.43 20.33
N THR A 189 -7.87 23.74 20.59
CA THR A 189 -8.51 24.48 21.68
C THR A 189 -9.07 25.79 21.12
N PHE A 190 -10.29 26.19 21.48
CA PHE A 190 -10.87 27.49 21.09
C PHE A 190 -10.91 28.45 22.28
N ASP A 191 -10.74 29.75 22.03
CA ASP A 191 -10.75 30.78 23.10
C ASP A 191 -12.15 31.02 23.68
N ASP A 192 -13.18 30.72 22.88
CA ASP A 192 -14.56 31.10 23.14
C ASP A 192 -15.35 29.93 23.69
N THR A 193 -15.67 29.99 24.98
CA THR A 193 -16.47 28.99 25.68
C THR A 193 -17.94 28.97 25.25
N GLU A 194 -18.39 29.91 24.41
CA GLU A 194 -19.77 29.96 23.95
C GLU A 194 -19.94 30.03 22.41
N GLY A 195 -18.86 29.87 21.66
CA GLY A 195 -18.80 30.21 20.23
C GLY A 195 -19.55 29.27 19.28
N ILE A 196 -19.92 28.08 19.72
CA ILE A 196 -20.52 27.01 18.91
C ILE A 196 -21.96 26.74 19.38
N TYR A 197 -22.84 26.36 18.46
CA TYR A 197 -24.19 25.90 18.80
C TYR A 197 -24.17 24.45 19.34
N ALA A 198 -24.95 24.17 20.38
CA ALA A 198 -25.00 22.83 20.99
C ALA A 198 -26.03 21.90 20.32
N GLY A 199 -27.07 22.45 19.69
CA GLY A 199 -28.11 21.66 19.06
C GLY A 199 -28.77 22.31 17.85
N LEU A 200 -29.58 21.51 17.16
CA LEU A 200 -30.36 21.84 15.98
C LEU A 200 -31.82 21.44 16.22
N SER A 201 -32.76 22.37 16.06
CA SER A 201 -34.19 22.10 16.24
C SER A 201 -34.79 21.32 15.07
N ALA A 202 -35.97 20.74 15.28
CA ALA A 202 -36.72 20.10 14.20
C ALA A 202 -37.04 21.08 13.05
N ASN A 203 -37.25 22.38 13.31
CA ASN A 203 -37.42 23.44 12.30
C ASN A 203 -36.13 23.81 11.54
N GLY A 204 -34.97 23.27 11.92
CA GLY A 204 -33.69 23.56 11.30
C GLY A 204 -32.93 24.75 11.91
N GLU A 205 -33.30 25.19 13.11
CA GLU A 205 -32.67 26.34 13.79
C GLU A 205 -31.60 25.88 14.77
N TYR A 206 -30.40 26.45 14.66
CA TYR A 206 -29.30 26.17 15.56
C TYR A 206 -29.42 26.94 16.89
N SER A 207 -29.22 26.25 18.01
CA SER A 207 -29.47 26.77 19.34
C SER A 207 -28.50 26.21 20.39
N GLY A 208 -28.62 26.68 21.63
CA GLY A 208 -27.72 26.31 22.72
C GLY A 208 -26.30 26.85 22.55
N THR A 209 -25.39 26.30 23.35
CA THR A 209 -24.03 26.80 23.53
C THR A 209 -23.09 25.66 23.91
N GLU A 210 -22.00 25.51 23.17
CA GLU A 210 -20.91 24.58 23.51
C GLU A 210 -19.54 25.21 23.19
N SER A 211 -18.52 24.60 23.78
CA SER A 211 -17.10 24.95 23.81
C SER A 211 -16.24 23.80 23.28
N ILE A 212 -15.00 24.08 22.90
CA ILE A 212 -13.99 23.05 22.61
C ILE A 212 -12.72 23.43 23.38
N GLU A 213 -12.55 22.88 24.59
CA GLU A 213 -11.44 23.25 25.48
C GLU A 213 -10.14 22.51 25.12
N SER A 214 -10.23 21.22 24.78
CA SER A 214 -9.14 20.43 24.19
C SER A 214 -9.75 19.23 23.48
N TYR A 215 -9.51 19.11 22.17
CA TYR A 215 -9.96 17.97 21.40
C TYR A 215 -8.80 17.39 20.57
N ASP A 216 -8.59 16.07 20.68
CA ASP A 216 -7.53 15.35 20.00
C ASP A 216 -7.93 15.06 18.55
N ILE A 217 -7.09 15.50 17.62
CA ILE A 217 -7.27 15.37 16.18
C ILE A 217 -6.02 14.76 15.52
N THR A 218 -5.22 14.00 16.28
CA THR A 218 -3.92 13.47 15.83
C THR A 218 -4.06 12.55 14.61
N GLU A 219 -5.09 11.71 14.57
CA GLU A 219 -5.34 10.75 13.47
C GLU A 219 -5.92 11.47 12.23
N ASN A 220 -7.12 12.02 12.38
CA ASN A 220 -7.88 12.60 11.27
C ASN A 220 -7.33 13.95 10.79
N ARG A 221 -6.76 14.77 11.69
CA ARG A 221 -6.44 16.20 11.48
C ARG A 221 -7.64 17.03 11.02
N SER A 222 -8.84 16.55 11.34
CA SER A 222 -10.11 17.21 11.08
C SER A 222 -11.14 16.82 12.12
N PHE A 223 -12.21 17.60 12.26
CA PHE A 223 -13.40 17.22 13.02
C PHE A 223 -14.68 17.85 12.45
N TYR A 224 -15.84 17.26 12.78
CA TYR A 224 -17.16 17.83 12.48
C TYR A 224 -17.77 18.53 13.68
N SER A 225 -18.48 19.64 13.46
CA SER A 225 -19.22 20.34 14.50
C SER A 225 -20.47 21.02 13.96
N LEU A 226 -21.41 21.35 14.85
CA LEU A 226 -22.48 22.28 14.52
C LEU A 226 -21.89 23.67 14.22
N PRO A 227 -22.60 24.54 13.48
CA PRO A 227 -22.09 25.84 13.06
C PRO A 227 -21.62 26.73 14.22
N SER A 228 -20.71 27.64 13.87
CA SER A 228 -20.20 28.68 14.75
C SER A 228 -21.12 29.91 14.73
N LYS A 229 -21.38 30.49 15.91
CA LYS A 229 -22.17 31.72 16.07
C LYS A 229 -21.47 32.95 15.50
N LYS A 230 -20.14 32.90 15.44
CA LYS A 230 -19.24 33.92 14.91
C LYS A 230 -17.93 33.25 14.47
N ALA A 231 -17.10 33.94 13.69
CA ALA A 231 -15.77 33.43 13.35
C ALA A 231 -14.91 33.30 14.62
N LEU A 232 -14.34 32.12 14.82
CA LEU A 232 -13.68 31.70 16.05
C LEU A 232 -12.15 31.92 15.99
N SER A 233 -11.51 31.89 17.15
CA SER A 233 -10.06 31.92 17.32
C SER A 233 -9.64 30.93 18.41
N GLY A 234 -8.35 30.56 18.41
CA GLY A 234 -7.85 29.54 19.32
C GLY A 234 -6.41 29.15 19.04
N PHE A 235 -6.06 27.93 19.46
CA PHE A 235 -4.76 27.33 19.24
C PHE A 235 -4.90 25.89 18.78
N VAL A 236 -4.02 25.49 17.85
CA VAL A 236 -3.66 24.08 17.70
C VAL A 236 -2.35 23.86 18.44
N THR A 237 -2.33 22.88 19.34
CA THR A 237 -1.18 22.49 20.15
C THR A 237 -0.62 21.19 19.58
N ILE A 238 0.64 21.20 19.17
CA ILE A 238 1.31 20.00 18.63
C ILE A 238 2.41 19.60 19.59
N GLU A 239 2.32 18.36 20.08
CA GLU A 239 3.39 17.68 20.82
C GLU A 239 4.27 16.91 19.84
N SER A 240 5.59 16.97 20.02
CA SER A 240 6.54 16.34 19.12
C SER A 240 7.82 15.94 19.83
N ASN A 241 8.46 14.86 19.39
CA ASN A 241 9.78 14.44 19.86
C ASN A 241 10.87 14.89 18.89
N ARG A 242 12.09 15.08 19.37
CA ARG A 242 13.30 15.16 18.53
C ARG A 242 13.88 13.77 18.27
N SER A 243 14.90 13.70 17.41
CA SER A 243 15.67 12.49 17.15
C SER A 243 16.47 11.98 18.37
N ASP A 244 16.73 12.83 19.37
CA ASP A 244 17.30 12.44 20.67
C ASP A 244 16.26 11.89 21.68
N GLY A 245 14.99 11.80 21.28
CA GLY A 245 13.87 11.37 22.13
C GLY A 245 13.24 12.47 22.99
N THR A 246 13.81 13.68 23.04
CA THR A 246 13.28 14.79 23.86
C THR A 246 11.97 15.32 23.29
N SER A 247 10.90 15.23 24.07
CA SER A 247 9.59 15.83 23.75
C SER A 247 9.60 17.36 23.92
N PHE A 248 8.85 18.05 23.06
CA PHE A 248 8.55 19.47 23.15
C PHE A 248 7.15 19.76 22.59
N VAL A 249 6.61 20.93 22.91
CA VAL A 249 5.26 21.36 22.49
C VAL A 249 5.35 22.72 21.80
N HIS A 250 4.61 22.90 20.70
CA HIS A 250 4.40 24.20 20.07
C HIS A 250 2.91 24.54 19.97
N LYS A 251 2.54 25.81 20.21
CA LYS A 251 1.16 26.29 20.10
C LYS A 251 1.04 27.27 18.93
N TYR A 252 0.24 26.89 17.95
CA TYR A 252 -0.01 27.66 16.74
C TYR A 252 -1.32 28.42 16.90
N ARG A 253 -1.24 29.75 16.90
CA ARG A 253 -2.40 30.65 17.02
C ARG A 253 -3.16 30.67 15.70
N PHE A 254 -4.47 30.43 15.73
CA PHE A 254 -5.36 30.66 14.59
C PHE A 254 -6.46 31.66 14.94
N SER A 255 -7.08 32.23 13.91
CA SER A 255 -8.17 33.19 14.02
C SER A 255 -9.04 33.20 12.77
N ASN A 256 -10.28 33.69 12.89
CA ASN A 256 -11.27 33.80 11.82
C ASN A 256 -11.74 32.44 11.23
N CYS A 257 -11.68 31.35 12.01
CA CYS A 257 -12.25 30.06 11.60
C CYS A 257 -13.77 30.08 11.80
N LYS A 258 -14.56 30.11 10.72
CA LYS A 258 -16.03 30.14 10.77
C LYS A 258 -16.60 28.79 10.31
N ILE A 259 -16.95 27.94 11.27
CA ILE A 259 -17.69 26.69 11.02
C ILE A 259 -19.08 27.04 10.48
N GLU A 260 -19.44 26.50 9.31
CA GLU A 260 -20.71 26.70 8.63
C GLU A 260 -21.24 25.34 8.12
N ALA A 261 -22.56 25.16 8.13
CA ALA A 261 -23.21 23.94 7.64
C ALA A 261 -22.87 23.69 6.16
N GLY A 262 -22.53 22.44 5.81
CA GLY A 262 -22.20 22.05 4.44
C GLY A 262 -20.89 22.64 3.91
N ARG A 263 -19.97 23.08 4.78
CA ARG A 263 -18.67 23.67 4.38
C ARG A 263 -17.50 23.09 5.16
N ILE A 264 -16.34 23.07 4.52
CA ILE A 264 -15.04 22.76 5.13
C ILE A 264 -14.34 24.08 5.48
N SER A 265 -13.93 24.22 6.74
CA SER A 265 -13.15 25.35 7.25
C SER A 265 -11.69 24.94 7.39
N HIS A 266 -10.78 25.68 6.77
CA HIS A 266 -9.36 25.34 6.76
C HIS A 266 -8.56 26.15 7.79
N ILE A 267 -7.78 25.48 8.63
CA ILE A 267 -6.80 26.08 9.55
C ILE A 267 -5.41 25.63 9.11
N SER A 268 -4.73 26.48 8.34
CA SER A 268 -3.38 26.20 7.85
C SER A 268 -2.32 26.49 8.91
N ILE A 269 -1.31 25.61 9.01
CA ILE A 269 -0.24 25.65 10.01
C ILE A 269 1.10 25.30 9.39
N ASP A 270 2.06 26.23 9.44
CA ASP A 270 3.46 25.94 9.11
C ASP A 270 4.15 25.25 10.30
N TYR A 271 4.39 23.94 10.21
CA TYR A 271 4.96 23.12 11.27
C TYR A 271 6.42 23.46 11.55
N ARG A 272 6.74 23.71 12.83
CA ARG A 272 8.07 24.14 13.30
C ARG A 272 8.73 23.06 14.12
N HIS A 273 9.67 22.34 13.50
CA HIS A 273 10.55 21.39 14.18
C HIS A 273 11.99 21.93 14.29
N PRO A 274 12.71 21.76 15.42
CA PRO A 274 14.11 22.18 15.53
C PRO A 274 15.06 21.51 14.51
N GLU A 275 14.70 20.32 14.04
CA GLU A 275 15.46 19.53 13.06
C GLU A 275 14.86 19.65 11.64
N SER A 276 13.96 20.63 11.40
CA SER A 276 13.26 20.82 10.11
C SER A 276 14.16 21.19 8.92
N LEU A 277 15.42 21.57 9.18
CA LEU A 277 16.46 21.84 8.19
C LEU A 277 17.46 20.69 8.03
N ASP A 278 17.29 19.57 8.74
CA ASP A 278 18.18 18.42 8.60
C ASP A 278 17.98 17.74 7.23
N GLY A 279 19.07 17.23 6.67
CA GLY A 279 19.11 16.58 5.36
C GLY A 279 18.97 15.06 5.41
N LEU A 280 19.21 14.46 6.57
CA LEU A 280 19.10 13.02 6.79
C LEU A 280 17.62 12.59 6.81
N LEU A 281 17.25 11.68 5.91
CA LEU A 281 16.00 10.94 5.98
C LEU A 281 16.17 9.71 6.89
N TYR A 282 15.47 9.62 8.02
CA TYR A 282 15.50 8.43 8.88
C TYR A 282 14.14 7.71 8.82
N ILE A 283 14.12 6.52 8.22
CA ILE A 283 12.93 5.69 8.00
C ILE A 283 12.89 4.58 9.06
N ARG A 284 11.89 4.63 9.94
CA ARG A 284 11.58 3.56 10.89
C ARG A 284 10.54 2.61 10.29
N GLU A 285 10.36 1.43 10.89
CA GLU A 285 9.38 0.45 10.38
C GLU A 285 7.95 1.04 10.30
N GLU A 286 7.51 1.79 11.31
CA GLU A 286 6.18 2.45 11.32
C GLU A 286 6.03 3.56 10.25
N ASP A 287 7.14 4.12 9.76
CA ASP A 287 7.13 5.25 8.81
C ASP A 287 6.88 4.80 7.35
N PHE A 288 7.08 3.52 7.01
CA PHE A 288 6.91 3.01 5.63
C PHE A 288 5.52 3.26 5.03
N SER A 289 4.49 3.29 5.87
CA SER A 289 3.11 3.62 5.51
C SER A 289 2.92 5.00 4.85
N ARG A 290 3.90 5.90 5.00
CA ARG A 290 3.90 7.27 4.44
C ARG A 290 4.60 7.37 3.08
N PHE A 291 5.32 6.34 2.66
CA PHE A 291 6.14 6.35 1.45
C PHE A 291 5.59 5.42 0.38
N ARG A 292 5.98 5.66 -0.88
CA ARG A 292 5.65 4.74 -1.98
C ARG A 292 6.57 3.53 -1.89
N THR A 293 6.05 2.48 -1.27
CA THR A 293 6.74 1.22 -1.00
C THR A 293 5.93 0.06 -1.57
N ASP A 294 6.55 -0.78 -2.38
CA ASP A 294 5.95 -1.94 -3.04
C ASP A 294 6.84 -3.19 -2.85
N THR A 295 6.28 -4.37 -3.06
CA THR A 295 6.98 -5.67 -2.98
C THR A 295 7.09 -6.29 -4.36
N MET A 296 8.32 -6.43 -4.87
CA MET A 296 8.56 -7.10 -6.14
C MET A 296 8.10 -8.58 -6.08
N PHE A 297 7.68 -9.10 -7.23
CA PHE A 297 7.24 -10.48 -7.39
C PHE A 297 6.05 -10.91 -6.50
N LEU A 298 5.12 -10.00 -6.21
CA LEU A 298 3.76 -10.37 -5.78
C LEU A 298 3.01 -11.14 -6.89
N ALA A 299 2.02 -11.96 -6.53
CA ALA A 299 1.34 -12.91 -7.41
C ALA A 299 0.60 -12.26 -8.59
N ASN A 300 0.25 -10.98 -8.47
CA ASN A 300 -0.39 -10.16 -9.50
C ASN A 300 0.60 -9.34 -10.36
N GLU A 301 1.91 -9.39 -10.11
CA GLU A 301 2.90 -8.61 -10.87
C GLU A 301 2.86 -8.97 -12.37
N PRO A 302 2.69 -7.99 -13.29
CA PRO A 302 2.61 -8.29 -14.71
C PRO A 302 3.92 -8.84 -15.28
N ARG A 303 3.81 -9.82 -16.19
CA ARG A 303 4.94 -10.48 -16.87
C ARG A 303 5.90 -9.49 -17.53
N ASP A 304 5.36 -8.42 -18.12
CA ASP A 304 6.16 -7.42 -18.84
C ASP A 304 6.97 -6.52 -17.90
N ILE A 305 6.62 -6.46 -16.60
CA ILE A 305 7.46 -5.84 -15.57
C ILE A 305 8.62 -6.80 -15.24
N PHE A 306 8.33 -8.06 -14.90
CA PHE A 306 9.39 -8.97 -14.42
C PHE A 306 10.30 -9.56 -15.50
N TYR A 307 9.90 -9.58 -16.77
CA TYR A 307 10.81 -9.86 -17.89
C TYR A 307 11.59 -8.64 -18.38
N ASN A 308 11.21 -7.41 -17.98
CA ASN A 308 11.94 -6.20 -18.36
C ASN A 308 13.08 -5.93 -17.37
N SER A 309 14.32 -6.11 -17.83
CA SER A 309 15.53 -5.92 -17.01
C SER A 309 15.72 -4.49 -16.47
N LYS A 310 14.98 -3.47 -16.94
CA LYS A 310 14.96 -2.15 -16.29
C LYS A 310 14.25 -2.16 -14.92
N HIS A 311 13.28 -3.05 -14.72
CA HIS A 311 12.53 -3.17 -13.46
C HIS A 311 13.06 -4.32 -12.61
N ARG A 312 13.28 -5.51 -13.20
CA ARG A 312 13.78 -6.70 -12.50
C ARG A 312 15.09 -7.22 -13.09
N SER A 313 16.21 -6.63 -12.65
CA SER A 313 17.54 -7.24 -12.79
C SER A 313 18.48 -6.79 -11.66
N PHE A 314 19.49 -7.61 -11.36
CA PHE A 314 20.47 -7.30 -10.31
C PHE A 314 21.81 -7.99 -10.57
N TYR A 315 22.84 -7.55 -9.85
CA TYR A 315 24.09 -8.31 -9.73
C TYR A 315 24.05 -9.12 -8.43
N VAL A 316 24.44 -10.39 -8.44
CA VAL A 316 24.40 -11.26 -7.24
C VAL A 316 25.19 -10.71 -6.05
N ASN A 317 26.25 -9.94 -6.30
CA ASN A 317 27.05 -9.26 -5.28
C ASN A 317 26.60 -7.80 -4.98
N ALA A 318 25.48 -7.36 -5.56
CA ALA A 318 24.81 -6.10 -5.26
C ALA A 318 23.27 -6.25 -5.44
N PRO A 319 22.60 -7.06 -4.58
CA PRO A 319 21.14 -7.24 -4.61
C PRO A 319 20.39 -6.02 -4.07
N LEU A 320 21.00 -5.26 -3.14
CA LEU A 320 20.50 -3.93 -2.75
C LEU A 320 21.04 -2.88 -3.73
N GLN A 321 20.13 -2.15 -4.35
CA GLN A 321 20.39 -1.10 -5.33
C GLN A 321 19.83 0.22 -4.80
N VAL A 322 20.62 1.29 -4.92
CA VAL A 322 20.25 2.64 -4.51
C VAL A 322 20.60 3.61 -5.64
N SER A 323 19.69 4.54 -5.93
CA SER A 323 19.79 5.45 -7.09
C SER A 323 18.94 6.70 -6.88
N ILE A 324 19.11 7.70 -7.74
CA ILE A 324 18.16 8.82 -7.85
C ILE A 324 17.26 8.53 -9.06
N SER A 325 15.93 8.69 -8.91
CA SER A 325 14.95 8.49 -9.97
C SER A 325 14.81 9.71 -10.89
N ASP A 326 14.09 9.55 -12.00
CA ASP A 326 13.80 10.64 -12.93
C ASP A 326 12.95 11.77 -12.27
N GLU A 327 12.25 11.47 -11.18
CA GLU A 327 11.52 12.42 -10.32
C GLU A 327 12.37 12.99 -9.16
N HIS A 328 13.70 12.86 -9.23
CA HIS A 328 14.68 13.33 -8.23
C HIS A 328 14.56 12.66 -6.85
N GLN A 329 13.88 11.51 -6.75
CA GLN A 329 13.68 10.79 -5.49
C GLN A 329 14.74 9.72 -5.25
N LEU A 330 15.00 9.36 -3.99
CA LEU A 330 15.84 8.22 -3.65
C LEU A 330 15.08 6.93 -3.95
N LEU A 331 15.52 6.19 -4.97
CA LEU A 331 14.98 4.90 -5.37
C LEU A 331 15.83 3.77 -4.78
N VAL A 332 15.18 2.91 -3.99
CA VAL A 332 15.76 1.72 -3.35
C VAL A 332 15.09 0.47 -3.92
N LYS A 333 15.88 -0.53 -4.34
CA LYS A 333 15.39 -1.86 -4.74
C LYS A 333 16.21 -2.95 -4.08
N PHE A 334 15.57 -4.00 -3.55
CA PHE A 334 16.28 -5.08 -2.88
C PHE A 334 15.89 -6.46 -3.40
N PHE A 335 16.79 -7.10 -4.15
CA PHE A 335 16.59 -8.42 -4.74
C PHE A 335 17.00 -9.53 -3.77
N SER A 336 16.23 -9.69 -2.69
CA SER A 336 16.45 -10.69 -1.63
C SER A 336 15.14 -11.14 -0.98
N PRO A 337 14.99 -12.42 -0.58
CA PRO A 337 13.91 -12.89 0.28
C PRO A 337 14.20 -12.73 1.79
N ILE A 338 15.42 -12.35 2.15
CA ILE A 338 15.85 -12.04 3.53
C ILE A 338 15.77 -10.52 3.72
N ALA A 339 15.13 -10.07 4.81
CA ALA A 339 15.11 -8.68 5.24
C ALA A 339 16.45 -8.26 5.87
N ILE A 340 16.81 -6.97 5.79
CA ILE A 340 18.08 -6.46 6.33
C ILE A 340 17.88 -5.19 7.17
N HIS A 341 18.78 -4.96 8.13
CA HIS A 341 18.61 -3.95 9.18
C HIS A 341 19.76 -2.92 9.18
N ASP A 342 19.55 -1.82 9.92
CA ASP A 342 20.55 -0.77 10.20
C ASP A 342 21.26 -0.23 8.94
N VAL A 343 20.51 -0.02 7.85
CA VAL A 343 21.06 0.31 6.54
C VAL A 343 21.20 1.83 6.37
N THR A 344 22.44 2.32 6.33
CA THR A 344 22.73 3.72 6.01
C THR A 344 23.09 3.85 4.52
N ILE A 345 22.46 4.82 3.84
CA ILE A 345 22.88 5.28 2.51
C ILE A 345 23.67 6.57 2.69
N LEU A 346 24.96 6.50 2.35
CA LEU A 346 25.86 7.64 2.27
C LEU A 346 25.77 8.26 0.88
N CYS A 347 25.78 9.60 0.81
CA CYS A 347 25.81 10.37 -0.42
C CYS A 347 26.95 11.37 -0.41
N ARG A 348 27.70 11.44 -1.51
CA ARG A 348 28.56 12.59 -1.84
C ARG A 348 27.91 13.37 -2.98
N PHE A 349 27.55 14.63 -2.74
CA PHE A 349 27.10 15.56 -3.79
C PHE A 349 28.32 16.03 -4.60
N ASN A 350 28.58 15.41 -5.75
CA ASN A 350 29.85 15.47 -6.50
C ASN A 350 30.31 16.89 -6.85
N LYS A 351 29.36 17.81 -7.06
CA LYS A 351 29.61 19.22 -7.44
C LYS A 351 29.80 20.16 -6.24
N ILE A 352 29.51 19.71 -5.01
CA ILE A 352 29.34 20.57 -3.81
C ILE A 352 30.24 20.14 -2.66
N SER A 353 30.41 18.83 -2.43
CA SER A 353 31.19 18.28 -1.32
C SER A 353 32.06 17.12 -1.79
N THR A 354 33.29 17.05 -1.28
CA THR A 354 34.16 15.87 -1.43
C THR A 354 33.83 14.76 -0.43
N GLU A 355 33.06 15.07 0.62
CA GLU A 355 32.76 14.18 1.73
C GLU A 355 31.44 13.43 1.54
N PHE A 356 31.40 12.20 2.05
CA PHE A 356 30.17 11.43 2.18
C PHE A 356 29.38 11.88 3.41
N LEU A 357 28.08 12.12 3.20
CA LEU A 357 27.09 12.56 4.17
C LEU A 357 26.03 11.48 4.31
N GLU A 358 25.40 11.34 5.47
CA GLU A 358 24.32 10.37 5.65
C GLU A 358 23.04 10.93 5.00
N LEU A 359 22.61 10.33 3.88
CA LEU A 359 21.44 10.78 3.11
C LEU A 359 20.16 10.13 3.63
N ALA A 360 20.23 8.83 3.88
CA ALA A 360 19.14 8.08 4.46
C ALA A 360 19.64 7.01 5.44
N HIS A 361 18.83 6.68 6.45
CA HIS A 361 19.01 5.55 7.35
C HIS A 361 17.70 4.78 7.46
N PHE A 362 17.77 3.45 7.40
CA PHE A 362 16.63 2.54 7.48
C PHE A 362 16.84 1.56 8.63
N ASP A 363 15.92 1.54 9.60
CA ASP A 363 15.90 0.49 10.64
C ASP A 363 15.75 -0.91 9.99
N LEU A 364 14.97 -0.98 8.90
CA LEU A 364 14.60 -2.19 8.19
C LEU A 364 14.48 -1.91 6.68
N ILE A 365 14.91 -2.85 5.84
CA ILE A 365 14.56 -2.95 4.42
C ILE A 365 13.92 -4.31 4.17
N TYR A 366 12.66 -4.30 3.71
CA TYR A 366 11.84 -5.49 3.55
C TYR A 366 12.32 -6.41 2.40
N PRO A 367 12.00 -7.73 2.46
CA PRO A 367 12.24 -8.66 1.36
C PRO A 367 11.58 -8.18 0.06
N PHE A 368 12.30 -8.26 -1.04
CA PHE A 368 11.84 -7.84 -2.38
C PHE A 368 11.36 -6.38 -2.49
N MET A 369 11.70 -5.49 -1.56
CA MET A 369 11.23 -4.09 -1.57
C MET A 369 11.65 -3.32 -2.83
N GLU A 370 10.73 -2.56 -3.42
CA GLU A 370 10.98 -1.44 -4.34
C GLU A 370 10.28 -0.20 -3.78
N ALA A 371 11.03 0.88 -3.52
CA ALA A 371 10.47 2.07 -2.87
C ALA A 371 11.14 3.38 -3.32
N THR A 372 10.37 4.47 -3.35
CA THR A 372 10.83 5.81 -3.71
C THR A 372 10.57 6.81 -2.57
N PHE A 373 11.64 7.48 -2.12
CA PHE A 373 11.61 8.40 -0.99
C PHE A 373 11.89 9.84 -1.44
N PRO A 374 10.99 10.81 -1.18
CA PRO A 374 11.24 12.22 -1.44
C PRO A 374 12.46 12.73 -0.65
N LEU A 375 13.45 13.31 -1.33
CA LEU A 375 14.64 13.84 -0.71
C LEU A 375 14.44 15.31 -0.29
N PRO A 376 14.55 15.66 1.02
CA PRO A 376 14.29 17.03 1.48
C PRO A 376 15.18 18.11 0.82
N VAL A 377 16.38 17.72 0.37
CA VAL A 377 17.36 18.59 -0.29
C VAL A 377 16.97 19.00 -1.72
N VAL A 378 15.97 18.36 -2.34
CA VAL A 378 15.51 18.72 -3.70
C VAL A 378 14.74 20.06 -3.68
N SER A 379 13.90 20.27 -2.67
CA SER A 379 13.00 21.43 -2.58
C SER A 379 13.57 22.64 -1.83
N SER A 380 14.55 22.45 -0.94
CA SER A 380 15.17 23.54 -0.18
C SER A 380 16.52 23.14 0.43
N ASP A 381 17.32 24.14 0.80
CA ASP A 381 18.63 23.98 1.43
C ASP A 381 18.55 23.12 2.71
N ARG A 382 19.45 22.14 2.84
CA ARG A 382 19.51 21.25 4.03
C ARG A 382 20.89 21.23 4.66
N THR A 383 20.89 21.08 5.97
CA THR A 383 22.10 20.87 6.76
C THR A 383 22.30 19.36 6.94
N PHE A 384 23.48 18.86 6.60
CA PHE A 384 23.90 17.48 6.89
C PHE A 384 25.02 17.48 7.93
N THR A 385 25.10 16.43 8.74
CA THR A 385 26.20 16.23 9.68
C THR A 385 27.20 15.21 9.11
N THR A 386 28.47 15.59 9.01
CA THR A 386 29.56 14.68 8.61
C THR A 386 29.90 13.71 9.73
N SER A 387 30.58 12.60 9.41
CA SER A 387 31.17 11.70 10.41
C SER A 387 32.18 12.39 11.36
N SER A 388 32.68 13.58 11.00
CA SER A 388 33.51 14.44 11.86
C SER A 388 32.71 15.33 12.83
N GLY A 389 31.37 15.22 12.87
CA GLY A 389 30.48 16.07 13.67
C GLY A 389 30.29 17.50 13.11
N ARG A 390 31.08 17.90 12.11
CA ARG A 390 30.93 19.17 11.40
C ARG A 390 29.67 19.15 10.54
N LYS A 391 28.90 20.24 10.61
CA LYS A 391 27.71 20.48 9.78
C LYS A 391 28.10 21.13 8.45
N ILE A 392 27.45 20.72 7.37
CA ILE A 392 27.60 21.25 6.00
C ILE A 392 26.20 21.58 5.48
N VAL A 393 26.02 22.77 4.89
CA VAL A 393 24.78 23.13 4.20
C VAL A 393 24.92 22.79 2.72
N ILE A 394 23.98 22.01 2.19
CA ILE A 394 23.82 21.71 0.77
C ILE A 394 22.63 22.53 0.26
N PRO A 395 22.83 23.45 -0.70
CA PRO A 395 21.73 24.22 -1.29
C PRO A 395 20.71 23.32 -2.00
N ALA A 396 19.49 23.82 -2.20
CA ALA A 396 18.43 23.11 -2.93
C ALA A 396 18.91 22.51 -4.26
N GLN A 397 18.57 21.25 -4.54
CA GLN A 397 18.95 20.48 -5.72
C GLN A 397 17.71 20.10 -6.55
N PRO A 398 17.00 21.05 -7.18
CA PRO A 398 15.72 20.79 -7.86
C PRO A 398 15.84 19.88 -9.09
N GLU A 399 17.04 19.76 -9.68
CA GLU A 399 17.33 18.95 -10.87
C GLU A 399 18.22 17.73 -10.54
N LEU A 400 18.26 17.28 -9.27
CA LEU A 400 19.19 16.26 -8.77
C LEU A 400 19.14 14.95 -9.59
N SER A 401 20.24 14.62 -10.28
CA SER A 401 20.36 13.38 -11.06
C SER A 401 21.29 12.35 -10.40
N GLY A 402 21.31 11.12 -10.93
CA GLY A 402 22.25 10.09 -10.50
C GLY A 402 23.72 10.46 -10.72
N ASP A 403 24.03 11.27 -11.75
CA ASP A 403 25.41 11.71 -12.07
C ASP A 403 25.91 12.82 -11.12
N ASP A 404 24.99 13.55 -10.46
CA ASP A 404 25.31 14.58 -9.48
C ASP A 404 25.80 14.03 -8.14
N VAL A 405 25.57 12.74 -7.89
CA VAL A 405 25.86 12.09 -6.62
C VAL A 405 26.82 10.91 -6.74
N THR A 406 27.33 10.45 -5.61
CA THR A 406 27.87 9.10 -5.47
C THR A 406 27.24 8.51 -4.23
N LEU A 407 26.48 7.42 -4.42
CA LEU A 407 25.82 6.71 -3.33
C LEU A 407 26.67 5.50 -2.89
N VAL A 408 26.76 5.28 -1.58
CA VAL A 408 27.46 4.15 -0.96
C VAL A 408 26.58 3.58 0.15
N ILE A 409 26.38 2.27 0.17
CA ILE A 409 25.65 1.57 1.23
C ILE A 409 26.61 1.24 2.37
N ARG A 410 26.18 1.44 3.62
CA ARG A 410 26.88 1.01 4.84
C ARG A 410 25.89 0.29 5.76
N THR A 411 26.14 -0.99 6.03
CA THR A 411 25.39 -1.81 6.99
C THR A 411 26.29 -2.93 7.50
N GLU A 412 26.07 -3.36 8.75
CA GLU A 412 26.72 -4.52 9.35
C GLU A 412 25.81 -5.76 9.38
N ASP A 413 24.69 -5.74 8.66
CA ASP A 413 23.73 -6.85 8.60
C ASP A 413 24.40 -8.18 8.14
N PRO A 414 24.21 -9.30 8.87
CA PRO A 414 24.84 -10.58 8.55
C PRO A 414 24.55 -11.13 7.15
N TYR A 415 23.38 -10.85 6.57
CA TYR A 415 23.08 -11.22 5.19
C TYR A 415 23.96 -10.42 4.22
N MET A 416 24.07 -9.11 4.42
CA MET A 416 24.94 -8.27 3.59
C MET A 416 26.42 -8.63 3.75
N LYS A 417 26.86 -9.06 4.94
CA LYS A 417 28.21 -9.63 5.12
C LYS A 417 28.42 -10.99 4.42
N LYS A 418 27.37 -11.77 4.15
CA LYS A 418 27.44 -12.92 3.21
C LYS A 418 27.56 -12.42 1.76
N ILE A 419 26.81 -11.39 1.36
CA ILE A 419 26.87 -10.82 0.00
C ILE A 419 28.23 -10.19 -0.32
N GLU A 420 28.88 -9.51 0.62
CA GLU A 420 30.22 -8.92 0.47
C GLU A 420 31.31 -9.96 0.08
N GLN A 421 31.09 -11.24 0.38
CA GLN A 421 32.00 -12.34 0.03
C GLN A 421 31.86 -12.85 -1.42
N ILE A 422 30.83 -12.41 -2.15
CA ILE A 422 30.55 -12.89 -3.51
C ILE A 422 31.51 -12.22 -4.51
N ASP A 423 32.51 -12.98 -4.96
CA ASP A 423 33.60 -12.50 -5.82
C ASP A 423 33.21 -12.34 -7.32
N SER A 424 32.00 -12.80 -7.62
CA SER A 424 31.44 -13.08 -8.94
C SER A 424 30.37 -12.06 -9.30
N ARG A 425 30.55 -11.31 -10.39
CA ARG A 425 29.65 -10.22 -10.80
C ARG A 425 28.58 -10.67 -11.81
N TRP A 426 27.87 -11.74 -11.50
CA TRP A 426 26.82 -12.28 -12.38
C TRP A 426 25.63 -11.33 -12.47
N PHE A 427 25.24 -10.94 -13.69
CA PHE A 427 24.01 -10.18 -13.94
C PHE A 427 22.81 -11.13 -14.11
N ILE A 428 21.79 -10.96 -13.27
CA ILE A 428 20.61 -11.82 -13.20
C ILE A 428 19.39 -11.04 -13.72
N ARG A 429 18.61 -11.69 -14.60
CA ARG A 429 17.37 -11.18 -15.19
C ARG A 429 16.48 -12.34 -15.61
N PHE A 430 15.22 -12.10 -15.94
CA PHE A 430 14.23 -13.14 -16.28
C PHE A 430 13.84 -13.10 -17.76
N SER A 431 13.32 -14.19 -18.32
CA SER A 431 12.83 -14.24 -19.70
C SER A 431 11.72 -15.27 -19.93
N ALA A 432 10.75 -14.93 -20.78
CA ALA A 432 9.78 -15.87 -21.35
C ALA A 432 10.40 -16.81 -22.41
N TYR A 433 11.61 -16.50 -22.90
CA TYR A 433 12.27 -17.19 -24.01
C TYR A 433 11.35 -17.34 -25.24
N SER A 434 10.90 -18.57 -25.50
CA SER A 434 10.01 -18.93 -26.61
C SER A 434 8.74 -19.64 -26.12
N ALA A 435 8.29 -19.29 -24.91
CA ALA A 435 7.03 -19.79 -24.33
C ALA A 435 5.82 -19.50 -25.24
N ASP A 436 5.72 -18.29 -25.77
CA ASP A 436 4.67 -17.86 -26.71
C ASP A 436 4.89 -18.39 -28.13
N ASN A 437 6.14 -18.74 -28.47
CA ASN A 437 6.58 -19.16 -29.81
C ASN A 437 6.57 -20.69 -30.00
N GLY A 438 5.71 -21.40 -29.26
CA GLY A 438 5.42 -22.83 -29.49
C GLY A 438 6.55 -23.81 -29.18
N HIS A 439 7.61 -23.40 -28.47
CA HIS A 439 8.73 -24.28 -28.15
C HIS A 439 8.32 -25.43 -27.22
N ALA A 440 8.81 -26.64 -27.49
CA ALA A 440 8.46 -27.86 -26.77
C ALA A 440 8.49 -27.71 -25.25
N TYR A 441 9.52 -27.04 -24.71
CA TYR A 441 9.78 -27.01 -23.26
C TYR A 441 9.58 -25.66 -22.56
N TRP A 442 9.74 -24.50 -23.23
CA TRP A 442 9.74 -23.20 -22.54
C TRP A 442 8.32 -22.79 -22.12
N ARG A 443 8.15 -22.28 -20.90
CA ARG A 443 6.87 -21.81 -20.35
C ARG A 443 7.11 -20.49 -19.59
N HIS A 444 6.06 -19.70 -19.38
CA HIS A 444 6.19 -18.50 -18.57
C HIS A 444 6.52 -18.84 -17.11
N MET A 445 7.50 -18.13 -16.56
CA MET A 445 7.67 -17.99 -15.12
C MET A 445 6.44 -17.35 -14.47
N ASN A 446 6.32 -17.53 -13.16
CA ASN A 446 5.42 -16.77 -12.31
C ASN A 446 6.28 -16.05 -11.23
N PRO A 447 5.69 -15.11 -10.46
CA PRO A 447 6.43 -14.33 -9.48
C PRO A 447 7.14 -15.18 -8.41
N LEU A 448 6.50 -16.25 -7.91
CA LEU A 448 7.11 -17.19 -6.96
C LEU A 448 8.38 -17.88 -7.50
N LEU A 449 8.36 -18.32 -8.76
CA LEU A 449 9.55 -18.87 -9.43
C LEU A 449 10.64 -17.80 -9.64
N CYS A 450 10.27 -16.53 -9.78
CA CYS A 450 11.24 -15.43 -9.82
C CYS A 450 11.92 -15.25 -8.45
N ARG A 451 11.16 -15.28 -7.34
CA ARG A 451 11.70 -15.24 -5.96
C ARG A 451 12.67 -16.39 -5.67
N HIS A 452 12.29 -17.63 -6.02
CA HIS A 452 13.22 -18.79 -5.93
C HIS A 452 14.42 -18.64 -6.86
N GLY A 453 14.25 -18.05 -8.05
CA GLY A 453 15.34 -17.75 -8.98
C GLY A 453 16.38 -16.78 -8.42
N VAL A 454 15.95 -15.72 -7.72
CA VAL A 454 16.84 -14.79 -7.01
C VAL A 454 17.68 -15.52 -5.98
N ALA A 455 17.03 -16.27 -5.07
CA ALA A 455 17.71 -17.02 -4.02
C ALA A 455 18.67 -18.08 -4.57
N LEU A 456 18.27 -18.81 -5.61
CA LEU A 456 19.10 -19.80 -6.30
C LEU A 456 20.37 -19.16 -6.88
N ALA A 457 20.25 -18.03 -7.58
CA ALA A 457 21.40 -17.35 -8.18
C ALA A 457 22.37 -16.82 -7.12
N THR A 458 21.85 -16.18 -6.06
CA THR A 458 22.67 -15.64 -4.96
C THR A 458 23.35 -16.75 -4.17
N ASN A 459 22.64 -17.84 -3.84
CA ASN A 459 23.23 -19.01 -3.15
C ASN A 459 24.32 -19.69 -4.00
N MET A 460 24.11 -19.84 -5.31
CA MET A 460 25.13 -20.41 -6.21
C MET A 460 26.39 -19.54 -6.23
N ALA A 461 26.25 -18.23 -6.44
CA ALA A 461 27.38 -17.31 -6.50
C ALA A 461 28.16 -17.25 -5.17
N PHE A 462 27.46 -17.27 -4.03
CA PHE A 462 28.08 -17.38 -2.71
C PHE A 462 28.82 -18.71 -2.52
N MET A 463 28.17 -19.84 -2.80
CA MET A 463 28.80 -21.16 -2.70
C MET A 463 30.09 -21.23 -3.54
N PHE A 464 30.05 -20.78 -4.80
CA PHE A 464 31.24 -20.79 -5.65
C PHE A 464 32.37 -19.85 -5.20
N SER A 465 32.05 -18.83 -4.39
CA SER A 465 33.04 -17.94 -3.78
C SER A 465 33.67 -18.51 -2.49
N SER A 466 33.11 -19.58 -1.91
CA SER A 466 33.45 -20.03 -0.54
C SER A 466 34.68 -20.94 -0.45
N GLU A 467 35.28 -21.03 0.75
CA GLU A 467 36.40 -21.93 1.02
C GLU A 467 35.97 -23.41 0.97
N GLU A 468 34.74 -23.75 1.38
CA GLU A 468 34.20 -25.11 1.30
C GLU A 468 34.15 -25.63 -0.15
N PHE A 469 33.61 -24.82 -1.07
CA PHE A 469 33.61 -25.19 -2.49
C PHE A 469 35.02 -25.36 -3.03
N ASN A 470 35.91 -24.40 -2.73
CA ASN A 470 37.30 -24.46 -3.20
C ASN A 470 38.05 -25.70 -2.65
N THR A 471 37.81 -26.06 -1.38
CA THR A 471 38.39 -27.22 -0.71
C THR A 471 37.85 -28.54 -1.26
N GLU A 472 36.54 -28.65 -1.50
CA GLU A 472 35.94 -29.85 -2.09
C GLU A 472 36.35 -30.01 -3.56
N MET A 473 36.36 -28.92 -4.34
CA MET A 473 36.76 -28.91 -5.75
C MET A 473 38.18 -29.43 -5.96
N ASN A 474 39.13 -29.13 -5.06
CA ASN A 474 40.50 -29.68 -5.11
C ASN A 474 40.53 -31.21 -5.05
N LYS A 475 39.57 -31.85 -4.37
CA LYS A 475 39.46 -33.32 -4.31
C LYS A 475 39.06 -33.95 -5.66
N TYR A 476 38.71 -33.14 -6.65
CA TYR A 476 38.34 -33.55 -8.00
C TYR A 476 39.40 -33.20 -9.06
N GLU A 477 40.61 -32.80 -8.65
CA GLU A 477 41.76 -32.64 -9.55
C GLU A 477 42.00 -33.93 -10.36
N GLY A 478 42.25 -33.77 -11.66
CA GLY A 478 42.42 -34.88 -12.60
C GLY A 478 41.13 -35.69 -12.90
N LYS A 479 40.08 -35.60 -12.07
CA LYS A 479 38.81 -36.32 -12.25
C LYS A 479 37.92 -35.62 -13.27
N LEU A 480 37.65 -34.32 -13.07
CA LEU A 480 36.78 -33.55 -13.96
C LEU A 480 37.33 -33.51 -15.39
N LYS A 481 36.51 -33.88 -16.38
CA LYS A 481 36.87 -33.92 -17.80
C LYS A 481 36.11 -32.92 -18.65
N ASP A 482 36.81 -32.34 -19.62
CA ASP A 482 36.25 -31.46 -20.65
C ASP A 482 35.48 -32.23 -21.73
N ASN A 483 34.98 -31.50 -22.74
CA ASN A 483 34.21 -32.06 -23.86
C ASN A 483 35.01 -33.05 -24.75
N GLY A 484 36.34 -33.13 -24.58
CA GLY A 484 37.24 -34.07 -25.26
C GLY A 484 37.81 -35.17 -24.35
N GLY A 485 37.39 -35.24 -23.09
CA GLY A 485 37.88 -36.22 -22.11
C GLY A 485 39.19 -35.84 -21.40
N ASN A 486 39.73 -34.64 -21.64
CA ASN A 486 40.96 -34.16 -21.00
C ASN A 486 40.66 -33.64 -19.59
N ALA A 487 41.62 -33.72 -18.66
CA ALA A 487 41.44 -33.19 -17.32
C ALA A 487 41.28 -31.66 -17.34
N ILE A 488 40.23 -31.15 -16.68
CA ILE A 488 39.98 -29.71 -16.54
C ILE A 488 40.98 -29.12 -15.53
N ASN A 489 41.64 -28.03 -15.92
CA ASN A 489 42.40 -27.19 -15.00
C ASN A 489 41.42 -26.47 -14.05
N LEU A 490 41.53 -26.74 -12.74
CA LEU A 490 40.56 -26.27 -11.74
C LEU A 490 40.59 -24.74 -11.58
N ASP A 491 41.74 -24.09 -11.69
CA ASP A 491 41.86 -22.64 -11.54
C ASP A 491 41.30 -21.89 -12.74
N ALA A 492 41.46 -22.44 -13.95
CA ALA A 492 40.79 -21.95 -15.15
C ALA A 492 39.26 -22.13 -15.06
N LEU A 493 38.77 -23.17 -14.38
CA LEU A 493 37.35 -23.38 -14.10
C LEU A 493 36.83 -22.39 -13.03
N ARG A 494 37.55 -22.19 -11.92
CA ARG A 494 37.27 -21.12 -10.92
C ARG A 494 37.17 -19.76 -11.58
N GLN A 495 38.17 -19.38 -12.37
CA GLN A 495 38.19 -18.11 -13.08
C GLN A 495 37.03 -17.99 -14.08
N ARG A 496 36.63 -19.08 -14.75
CA ARG A 496 35.46 -19.08 -15.65
C ARG A 496 34.13 -18.90 -14.90
N ILE A 497 33.99 -19.50 -13.73
CA ILE A 497 32.82 -19.33 -12.84
C ILE A 497 32.74 -17.86 -12.37
N ARG A 498 33.85 -17.31 -11.88
CA ARG A 498 33.95 -15.92 -11.41
C ARG A 498 33.66 -14.88 -12.49
N SER A 499 34.20 -15.09 -13.69
CA SER A 499 34.06 -14.19 -14.84
C SER A 499 32.82 -14.44 -15.70
N HIS A 500 31.91 -15.33 -15.27
CA HIS A 500 30.67 -15.58 -16.00
C HIS A 500 29.77 -14.33 -15.99
N GLY A 501 29.18 -13.99 -17.15
CA GLY A 501 28.37 -12.78 -17.30
C GLY A 501 27.05 -12.80 -16.51
N GLY A 502 26.60 -13.97 -16.08
CA GLY A 502 25.38 -14.18 -15.30
C GLY A 502 24.30 -14.97 -16.04
N LEU A 503 23.12 -15.06 -15.42
CA LEU A 503 22.07 -16.01 -15.79
C LEU A 503 20.77 -15.29 -16.17
N VAL A 504 20.22 -15.67 -17.31
CA VAL A 504 18.88 -15.29 -17.75
C VAL A 504 17.93 -16.40 -17.34
N LEU A 505 17.20 -16.19 -16.25
CA LEU A 505 16.34 -17.18 -15.62
C LEU A 505 15.06 -17.39 -16.44
N GLY A 506 14.61 -18.63 -16.54
CA GLY A 506 13.40 -19.00 -17.26
C GLY A 506 12.80 -20.32 -16.74
N ARG A 507 11.57 -20.64 -17.17
CA ARG A 507 10.87 -21.85 -16.75
C ARG A 507 10.74 -22.85 -17.90
N VAL A 508 11.01 -24.12 -17.62
CA VAL A 508 10.78 -25.23 -18.56
C VAL A 508 9.79 -26.26 -18.02
N SER A 509 9.27 -27.10 -18.92
CA SER A 509 8.37 -28.21 -18.63
C SER A 509 8.67 -29.38 -19.57
N GLY A 510 8.55 -30.61 -19.08
CA GLY A 510 8.91 -31.83 -19.82
C GLY A 510 10.40 -32.21 -19.79
N VAL A 511 11.26 -31.34 -19.25
CA VAL A 511 12.68 -31.55 -18.95
C VAL A 511 13.01 -30.89 -17.60
N GLY A 512 14.11 -31.29 -16.95
CA GLY A 512 14.56 -30.69 -15.68
C GLY A 512 15.06 -29.25 -15.81
N GLY A 513 15.75 -28.96 -16.91
CA GLY A 513 16.31 -27.64 -17.21
C GLY A 513 16.67 -27.46 -18.69
N LEU A 514 17.21 -26.28 -19.01
CA LEU A 514 17.85 -25.92 -20.28
C LEU A 514 18.92 -24.83 -20.06
N GLY A 515 20.19 -25.20 -20.08
CA GLY A 515 21.35 -24.30 -19.91
C GLY A 515 22.13 -24.03 -21.20
N GLY A 516 22.88 -22.93 -21.24
CA GLY A 516 23.84 -22.66 -22.32
C GLY A 516 24.29 -21.19 -22.40
N GLY A 517 25.58 -20.91 -22.18
CA GLY A 517 26.05 -19.52 -22.02
C GLY A 517 25.30 -18.81 -20.89
N THR A 518 24.61 -17.70 -21.18
CA THR A 518 23.75 -17.04 -20.19
C THR A 518 22.34 -17.62 -20.09
N THR A 519 21.94 -18.59 -20.94
CA THR A 519 20.62 -19.21 -20.89
C THR A 519 20.54 -20.17 -19.70
N TYR A 520 19.51 -20.04 -18.86
CA TYR A 520 19.31 -20.87 -17.67
C TYR A 520 17.83 -21.07 -17.35
N GLY A 521 17.25 -22.15 -17.88
CA GLY A 521 15.89 -22.58 -17.58
C GLY A 521 15.86 -23.73 -16.58
N LEU A 522 14.90 -23.73 -15.64
CA LEU A 522 14.62 -24.86 -14.75
C LEU A 522 13.12 -25.17 -14.68
N ALA A 523 12.78 -26.41 -14.35
CA ALA A 523 11.40 -26.80 -14.04
C ALA A 523 10.96 -26.28 -12.65
N ASP A 524 9.65 -26.15 -12.45
CA ASP A 524 9.04 -25.62 -11.21
C ASP A 524 9.56 -26.34 -9.94
N TYR A 525 9.64 -27.67 -10.00
CA TYR A 525 10.14 -28.51 -8.91
C TYR A 525 11.67 -28.50 -8.76
N CYS A 526 12.39 -28.00 -9.77
CA CYS A 526 13.83 -27.75 -9.67
C CYS A 526 14.11 -26.40 -8.99
N TYR A 527 13.26 -25.37 -9.17
CA TYR A 527 13.36 -24.13 -8.41
C TYR A 527 13.08 -24.32 -6.90
N THR A 528 12.17 -25.23 -6.53
CA THR A 528 11.82 -25.50 -5.12
C THR A 528 12.56 -26.68 -4.49
N GLY A 529 13.07 -27.63 -5.30
CA GLY A 529 13.70 -28.87 -4.83
C GLY A 529 15.17 -28.79 -4.43
N VAL A 530 15.80 -27.62 -4.53
CA VAL A 530 17.26 -27.44 -4.37
C VAL A 530 17.71 -27.22 -2.92
N TYR A 531 16.91 -26.53 -2.12
CA TYR A 531 17.18 -26.28 -0.69
C TYR A 531 17.37 -27.59 0.09
N PHE A 532 18.14 -27.57 1.18
CA PHE A 532 18.45 -28.80 1.93
C PHE A 532 17.18 -29.44 2.52
N ASP A 533 16.24 -28.61 2.98
CA ASP A 533 14.94 -28.91 3.59
C ASP A 533 13.83 -29.29 2.58
N ALA A 534 14.14 -29.29 1.28
CA ALA A 534 13.29 -29.89 0.25
C ALA A 534 13.33 -31.44 0.29
N THR A 535 14.21 -32.02 1.12
CA THR A 535 14.37 -33.47 1.31
C THR A 535 14.51 -33.80 2.80
N PRO A 536 14.07 -34.98 3.28
CA PRO A 536 14.28 -35.40 4.67
C PRO A 536 15.75 -35.36 5.10
N LEU A 537 16.01 -35.07 6.38
CA LEU A 537 17.36 -35.05 6.95
C LEU A 537 18.11 -36.38 6.70
N GLY A 538 19.37 -36.29 6.27
CA GLY A 538 20.17 -37.47 5.89
C GLY A 538 19.88 -38.05 4.50
N SER A 539 18.97 -37.44 3.72
CA SER A 539 18.83 -37.78 2.29
C SER A 539 20.10 -37.50 1.50
N ASN A 540 20.33 -38.24 0.42
CA ASN A 540 21.45 -37.98 -0.51
C ASN A 540 21.42 -36.51 -1.00
N PRO A 541 22.50 -35.74 -0.83
CA PRO A 541 22.60 -34.38 -1.37
C PRO A 541 22.30 -34.30 -2.87
N HIS A 542 22.75 -35.28 -3.66
CA HIS A 542 22.53 -35.32 -5.12
C HIS A 542 21.14 -35.88 -5.46
N ASN A 543 20.11 -35.03 -5.32
CA ASN A 543 18.76 -35.27 -5.85
C ASN A 543 18.63 -34.73 -7.29
N TYR A 544 17.55 -35.07 -8.00
CA TYR A 544 17.36 -34.62 -9.39
C TYR A 544 17.30 -33.09 -9.56
N ALA A 545 16.72 -32.36 -8.61
CA ALA A 545 16.62 -30.90 -8.68
C ALA A 545 18.00 -30.22 -8.63
N ARG A 546 18.87 -30.69 -7.73
CA ARG A 546 20.26 -30.24 -7.58
C ARG A 546 21.15 -30.78 -8.70
N GLN A 547 20.88 -31.98 -9.22
CA GLN A 547 21.53 -32.47 -10.44
C GLN A 547 21.23 -31.53 -11.61
N ALA A 548 19.97 -31.18 -11.85
CA ALA A 548 19.55 -30.28 -12.92
C ALA A 548 20.19 -28.88 -12.79
N MET A 549 20.12 -28.23 -11.61
CA MET A 549 20.68 -26.88 -11.45
C MET A 549 22.18 -26.81 -11.81
N PHE A 550 22.96 -27.81 -11.40
CA PHE A 550 24.40 -27.83 -11.68
C PHE A 550 24.75 -28.39 -13.06
N HIS A 551 23.89 -29.23 -13.65
CA HIS A 551 23.98 -29.70 -15.04
C HIS A 551 23.79 -28.53 -16.03
N GLU A 552 22.71 -27.75 -15.87
CA GLU A 552 22.47 -26.57 -16.72
C GLU A 552 23.57 -25.52 -16.53
N TYR A 553 24.10 -25.36 -15.31
CA TYR A 553 25.23 -24.47 -15.08
C TYR A 553 26.54 -24.99 -15.70
N GLY A 554 26.72 -26.31 -15.83
CA GLY A 554 27.78 -26.91 -16.65
C GLY A 554 27.69 -26.49 -18.12
N HIS A 555 26.47 -26.42 -18.67
CA HIS A 555 26.22 -25.86 -20.01
C HIS A 555 26.46 -24.35 -20.09
N CYS A 556 26.12 -23.57 -19.04
CA CYS A 556 26.46 -22.15 -18.95
C CYS A 556 27.98 -21.91 -19.06
N LEU A 557 28.77 -22.77 -18.40
CA LEU A 557 30.24 -22.77 -18.45
C LEU A 557 30.83 -23.29 -19.77
N GLY A 558 30.01 -23.63 -20.77
CA GLY A 558 30.45 -24.04 -22.10
C GLY A 558 30.81 -25.53 -22.24
N TYR A 559 30.40 -26.36 -21.28
CA TYR A 559 30.58 -27.81 -21.37
C TYR A 559 29.35 -28.50 -21.98
N ASN A 560 29.54 -29.71 -22.51
CA ASN A 560 28.48 -30.49 -23.16
C ASN A 560 28.41 -31.93 -22.61
N HIS A 561 27.46 -32.72 -23.12
CA HIS A 561 27.20 -34.10 -22.71
C HIS A 561 28.38 -35.09 -22.82
N SER A 562 29.49 -34.71 -23.45
CA SER A 562 30.74 -35.51 -23.48
C SER A 562 31.67 -35.22 -22.29
N SER A 563 31.33 -34.24 -21.44
CA SER A 563 32.10 -33.82 -20.26
C SER A 563 31.58 -34.43 -18.95
N THR A 564 32.40 -34.42 -17.90
CA THR A 564 31.93 -34.73 -16.53
C THR A 564 31.27 -33.54 -15.83
N MET A 565 31.13 -32.41 -16.54
CA MET A 565 30.50 -31.18 -16.04
C MET A 565 28.98 -31.21 -16.21
N THR A 566 28.46 -32.16 -16.99
CA THR A 566 27.02 -32.34 -17.22
C THR A 566 26.56 -33.77 -16.93
N TYR A 567 27.35 -34.79 -17.31
CA TYR A 567 27.03 -36.20 -17.04
C TYR A 567 28.14 -36.92 -16.25
N GLY A 568 27.90 -38.16 -15.84
CA GLY A 568 28.89 -38.97 -15.10
C GLY A 568 29.06 -38.58 -13.62
N ASP A 569 28.12 -37.81 -13.06
CA ASP A 569 27.93 -37.58 -11.62
C ASP A 569 29.19 -37.17 -10.83
N GLN A 570 30.03 -36.31 -11.42
CA GLN A 570 31.16 -35.68 -10.72
C GLN A 570 30.85 -34.23 -10.33
N TRP A 571 30.68 -33.35 -11.32
CA TRP A 571 30.41 -31.92 -11.07
C TRP A 571 29.11 -31.67 -10.31
N THR A 572 28.05 -32.38 -10.69
CA THR A 572 26.73 -32.24 -10.08
C THR A 572 26.72 -32.77 -8.64
N VAL A 573 27.43 -33.86 -8.35
CA VAL A 573 27.61 -34.42 -6.99
C VAL A 573 28.48 -33.53 -6.11
N LEU A 574 29.60 -33.02 -6.66
CA LEU A 574 30.47 -32.01 -6.03
C LEU A 574 29.63 -30.83 -5.53
N CYS A 575 28.92 -30.18 -6.45
CA CYS A 575 28.18 -28.95 -6.14
C CYS A 575 26.97 -29.23 -5.24
N ALA A 576 26.21 -30.31 -5.48
CA ALA A 576 25.07 -30.67 -4.63
C ALA A 576 25.48 -31.01 -3.19
N THR A 577 26.61 -31.68 -2.99
CA THR A 577 27.15 -31.96 -1.65
C THR A 577 27.52 -30.67 -0.92
N VAL A 578 28.29 -29.78 -1.55
CA VAL A 578 28.69 -28.50 -0.92
C VAL A 578 27.46 -27.63 -0.62
N PHE A 579 26.55 -27.46 -1.58
CA PHE A 579 25.34 -26.64 -1.45
C PHE A 579 24.43 -27.12 -0.31
N VAL A 580 24.19 -28.43 -0.21
CA VAL A 580 23.34 -29.00 0.84
C VAL A 580 23.98 -28.92 2.21
N ASN A 581 25.29 -29.16 2.32
CA ASN A 581 26.01 -29.03 3.60
C ASN A 581 26.00 -27.57 4.08
N MET A 582 26.32 -26.60 3.21
CA MET A 582 26.26 -25.17 3.53
C MET A 582 24.84 -24.70 3.87
N GLY A 583 23.79 -25.31 3.30
CA GLY A 583 22.41 -25.07 3.69
C GLY A 583 22.08 -25.62 5.09
N GLN A 584 22.50 -26.85 5.39
CA GLN A 584 22.31 -27.48 6.71
C GLN A 584 23.07 -26.77 7.83
N GLU A 585 24.21 -26.14 7.51
CA GLU A 585 25.04 -25.33 8.43
C GLU A 585 24.60 -23.85 8.49
N ASP A 586 23.49 -23.47 7.84
CA ASP A 586 22.97 -22.10 7.67
C ASP A 586 23.99 -21.06 7.14
N LYS A 587 24.97 -21.53 6.36
CA LYS A 587 26.02 -20.69 5.75
C LYS A 587 25.53 -19.96 4.51
N LEU A 588 24.60 -20.53 3.75
CA LEU A 588 24.07 -19.90 2.54
C LEU A 588 23.33 -18.58 2.85
N PRO A 589 23.26 -17.63 1.90
CA PRO A 589 22.44 -16.43 2.04
C PRO A 589 20.95 -16.74 2.24
N VAL A 590 20.42 -17.81 1.64
CA VAL A 590 19.02 -18.23 1.74
C VAL A 590 18.94 -19.76 1.91
N SER A 591 19.16 -20.26 3.12
CA SER A 591 19.36 -21.69 3.37
C SER A 591 18.11 -22.55 3.17
N SER A 592 16.94 -22.07 3.62
CA SER A 592 15.66 -22.80 3.64
C SER A 592 14.71 -22.33 2.54
N LYS A 593 13.89 -23.26 2.02
CA LYS A 593 12.80 -22.93 1.06
C LYS A 593 11.69 -22.09 1.72
N ASP A 594 11.48 -22.28 3.03
CA ASP A 594 10.33 -21.73 3.77
C ASP A 594 10.49 -20.22 3.99
N VAL A 595 11.74 -19.72 3.93
CA VAL A 595 12.07 -18.28 3.84
C VAL A 595 11.28 -17.59 2.72
N ILE A 596 11.04 -18.26 1.59
CA ILE A 596 10.30 -17.69 0.45
C ILE A 596 8.81 -18.03 0.54
N ALA A 597 8.47 -19.22 1.03
CA ALA A 597 7.08 -19.67 1.15
C ALA A 597 6.26 -18.87 2.19
N ASN A 598 6.94 -18.29 3.19
CA ASN A 598 6.33 -17.48 4.24
C ASN A 598 6.20 -15.97 3.88
N LEU A 599 6.67 -15.54 2.72
CA LEU A 599 6.55 -14.14 2.29
C LEU A 599 5.15 -13.85 1.70
N PRO A 600 4.59 -12.64 1.89
CA PRO A 600 3.36 -12.22 1.22
C PRO A 600 3.44 -12.39 -0.30
N MET A 601 2.44 -13.04 -0.89
CA MET A 601 2.34 -13.38 -2.32
C MET A 601 1.09 -12.73 -2.92
#